data_AF-A0A2M7DWT0-F1
#
_entry.id   AF-A0A2M7DWT0-F1
#
_cell.length_a   1.000
_cell.length_b   1.000
_cell.length_c   1.000
_cell.angle_alpha   90.00
_cell.angle_beta   90.00
_cell.angle_gamma   90.00
#
_symmetry.space_group_name_H-M   'P 1'
#
loop_
_entity.id
_entity.type
_entity.pdbx_description
1 polymer ?
#
loop_
_entity_poly.entity_id
_entity_poly.type
_entity_poly.pdbx_seq_one_letter_code
_entity_poly.pdbx_strand_id
1 'polypeptide(L)'
;MSFIKKECGNDFILAIKDNRKVALSKQDKANGIYVNIKSLEMKGRILSIKSNSAFAKSPTRRVVTQESHFIASILAYIKLERMNVRLGKNHFALKSRLHVAASKATYEKWSKLSTPNFKWNKKI
;
A
#
# COMPACT_ATOMS: atom_id res chain seq x y z
N MET A 1 7.06 6.47 15.69
CA MET A 1 7.53 7.34 14.56
C MET A 1 9.05 7.35 14.33
N SER A 2 9.91 6.94 15.28
CA SER A 2 11.37 6.99 15.11
C SER A 2 11.90 6.23 13.88
N PHE A 3 11.27 5.10 13.52
CA PHE A 3 11.68 4.30 12.36
C PHE A 3 11.58 5.08 11.03
N ILE A 4 10.47 5.78 10.78
CA ILE A 4 10.27 6.49 9.51
C ILE A 4 11.26 7.67 9.38
N LYS A 5 11.48 8.39 10.48
CA LYS A 5 12.36 9.56 10.46
C LYS A 5 13.84 9.19 10.42
N LYS A 6 14.27 8.18 11.19
CA LYS A 6 15.68 7.77 11.28
C LYS A 6 16.09 6.80 10.16
N GLU A 7 15.27 5.80 9.86
CA GLU A 7 15.63 4.73 8.91
C GLU A 7 15.19 5.04 7.48
N CYS A 8 14.06 5.73 7.31
CA CYS A 8 13.56 6.09 5.99
C CYS A 8 13.89 7.54 5.60
N GLY A 9 14.46 8.35 6.49
CA GLY A 9 14.85 9.74 6.24
C GLY A 9 13.68 10.66 5.84
N ASN A 10 12.46 10.32 6.24
CA ASN A 10 11.24 10.99 5.74
C ASN A 10 10.39 11.57 6.88
N ASP A 11 9.78 12.72 6.62
CA ASP A 11 8.76 13.30 7.48
C ASP A 11 7.38 12.76 7.11
N PHE A 12 6.67 12.23 8.10
CA PHE A 12 5.36 11.62 7.90
C PHE A 12 4.28 12.72 7.93
N ILE A 13 3.99 13.29 6.77
CA ILE A 13 2.95 14.32 6.63
C ILE A 13 1.60 13.63 6.37
N LEU A 14 0.76 13.55 7.41
CA LEU A 14 -0.64 13.10 7.29
C LEU A 14 -1.49 14.18 6.62
N ALA A 15 -1.53 14.20 5.29
CA ALA A 15 -2.58 14.92 4.57
C ALA A 15 -3.87 14.09 4.62
N ILE A 16 -4.68 14.30 5.68
CA ILE A 16 -5.94 13.57 5.93
C ILE A 16 -7.02 13.87 4.86
N LYS A 17 -6.88 14.96 4.08
CA LYS A 17 -7.82 15.26 3.00
C LYS A 17 -7.13 16.01 1.87
N ASP A 18 -7.37 15.57 0.64
CA ASP A 18 -6.76 16.11 -0.58
C ASP A 18 -7.16 17.58 -0.81
N ASN A 19 -8.31 18.01 -0.27
CA ASN A 19 -8.83 19.38 -0.39
C ASN A 19 -8.23 20.39 0.61
N ARG A 20 -7.12 20.06 1.28
CA ARG A 20 -6.42 21.02 2.16
C ARG A 20 -5.51 21.96 1.34
N LYS A 21 -5.32 23.16 1.87
CA LYS A 21 -4.43 24.22 1.36
C LYS A 21 -3.13 24.22 2.16
N VAL A 22 -1.98 24.28 1.50
CA VAL A 22 -0.65 24.31 2.11
C VAL A 22 0.19 25.42 1.47
N ALA A 23 0.95 26.14 2.29
CA ALA A 23 1.96 27.08 1.83
C ALA A 23 3.30 26.34 1.68
N LEU A 24 3.99 26.55 0.56
CA LEU A 24 5.24 25.83 0.23
C LEU A 24 6.47 26.47 0.90
N SER A 25 6.39 27.75 1.23
CA SER A 25 7.41 28.47 1.98
C SER A 25 6.80 29.31 3.11
N LYS A 26 7.65 29.80 4.02
CA LYS A 26 7.25 30.74 5.07
C LYS A 26 6.81 32.08 4.46
N GLN A 27 7.44 32.47 3.36
CA GLN A 27 7.10 33.66 2.57
C GLN A 27 5.71 33.52 1.93
N ASP A 28 5.40 32.36 1.33
CA ASP A 28 4.07 32.12 0.75
C ASP A 28 2.97 32.18 1.80
N LYS A 29 3.26 31.70 3.02
CA LYS A 29 2.33 31.80 4.15
C LYS A 29 2.08 33.26 4.55
N ALA A 30 3.11 34.09 4.57
CA ALA A 30 2.98 35.51 4.88
C ALA A 30 2.21 36.27 3.78
N ASN A 31 2.37 35.86 2.53
CA ASN A 31 1.69 36.45 1.37
C ASN A 31 0.28 35.88 1.13
N GLY A 32 -0.18 34.94 1.96
CA GLY A 32 -1.49 34.30 1.80
C GLY A 32 -1.61 33.39 0.56
N ILE A 33 -0.49 32.98 -0.02
CA ILE A 33 -0.43 32.09 -1.18
C ILE A 33 -0.51 30.65 -0.68
N TYR A 34 -1.54 29.93 -1.11
CA TYR A 34 -1.75 28.55 -0.74
C TYR A 34 -2.04 27.68 -1.97
N VAL A 35 -1.39 26.53 -2.03
CA VAL A 35 -1.58 25.53 -3.09
C VAL A 35 -2.39 24.36 -2.52
N ASN A 36 -3.27 23.79 -3.35
CA ASN A 36 -4.03 22.61 -2.98
C ASN A 36 -3.10 21.38 -2.92
N ILE A 37 -3.26 20.53 -1.91
CA ILE A 37 -2.41 19.32 -1.78
C ILE A 37 -2.57 18.37 -2.97
N LYS A 38 -3.76 18.32 -3.61
CA LYS A 38 -4.00 17.49 -4.80
C LYS A 38 -3.17 17.91 -6.01
N SER A 39 -2.87 19.20 -6.16
CA SER A 39 -2.08 19.71 -7.29
C SER A 39 -0.58 19.58 -7.07
N LEU A 40 -0.16 19.28 -5.83
CA LEU A 40 1.23 18.88 -5.57
C LEU A 40 1.41 17.47 -6.11
N GLU A 41 2.36 17.28 -7.00
CA GLU A 41 2.77 15.96 -7.46
C GLU A 41 3.31 15.21 -6.23
N MET A 42 2.47 14.37 -5.62
CA MET A 42 2.79 13.67 -4.38
C MET A 42 3.83 12.58 -4.62
N LYS A 43 5.07 12.92 -4.96
CA LYS A 43 6.11 11.95 -5.26
C LYS A 43 6.46 11.11 -4.02
N GLY A 44 6.51 9.78 -4.20
CA GLY A 44 7.09 8.86 -3.23
C GLY A 44 6.10 8.12 -2.33
N ARG A 45 6.49 7.95 -1.07
CA ARG A 45 5.88 7.02 -0.10
C ARG A 45 4.45 7.37 0.33
N ILE A 46 4.03 8.63 0.18
CA ILE A 46 2.66 9.08 0.51
C ILE A 46 1.62 8.50 -0.47
N LEU A 47 1.97 8.38 -1.76
CA LEU A 47 1.14 7.66 -2.73
C LEU A 47 1.00 6.18 -2.37
N SER A 48 2.10 5.55 -1.94
CA SER A 48 2.14 4.14 -1.51
C SER A 48 1.19 3.88 -0.34
N ILE A 49 1.11 4.79 0.64
CA ILE A 49 0.13 4.68 1.75
C ILE A 49 -1.30 4.71 1.21
N LYS A 50 -1.64 5.72 0.39
CA LYS A 50 -3.00 5.90 -0.10
C LYS A 50 -3.47 4.73 -0.97
N SER A 51 -2.60 4.21 -1.84
CA SER A 51 -2.94 3.12 -2.76
C SER A 51 -2.88 1.74 -2.09
N ASN A 52 -1.87 1.48 -1.24
CA ASN A 52 -1.62 0.13 -0.71
C ASN A 52 -2.29 -0.13 0.65
N SER A 53 -2.50 0.89 1.49
CA SER A 53 -3.06 0.71 2.84
C SER A 53 -4.51 1.22 2.98
N ALA A 54 -5.17 1.54 1.86
CA ALA A 54 -6.56 2.03 1.81
C ALA A 54 -6.85 3.20 2.78
N PHE A 55 -5.83 4.03 3.05
CA PHE A 55 -5.87 5.04 4.12
C PHE A 55 -7.06 5.99 4.03
N ALA A 56 -7.42 6.42 2.81
CA ALA A 56 -8.52 7.37 2.57
C ALA A 56 -9.88 6.70 2.24
N LYS A 57 -9.99 5.36 2.34
CA LYS A 57 -11.16 4.60 1.88
C LYS A 57 -11.97 3.98 3.03
N SER A 58 -11.96 4.58 4.22
CA SER A 58 -12.78 4.08 5.34
C SER A 58 -14.28 4.14 4.97
N PRO A 59 -15.02 3.02 4.96
CA PRO A 59 -16.43 3.00 4.54
C PRO A 59 -17.40 3.49 5.64
N THR A 60 -16.89 3.82 6.83
CA THR A 60 -17.69 4.03 8.04
C THR A 60 -17.94 5.51 8.32
N ARG A 61 -19.09 5.84 8.95
CA ARG A 61 -19.48 7.22 9.30
C ARG A 61 -19.13 7.63 10.74
N ARG A 62 -18.81 6.68 11.62
CA ARG A 62 -18.51 6.95 13.04
C ARG A 62 -17.03 7.32 13.22
N VAL A 63 -16.77 8.41 13.95
CA VAL A 63 -15.42 8.94 14.19
C VAL A 63 -14.49 7.88 14.80
N VAL A 64 -14.93 7.15 15.83
CA VAL A 64 -14.12 6.11 16.50
C VAL A 64 -13.69 5.00 15.52
N THR A 65 -14.57 4.59 14.61
CA THR A 65 -14.28 3.55 13.63
C THR A 65 -13.37 4.07 12.51
N GLN A 66 -13.52 5.34 12.13
CA GLN A 66 -12.62 6.00 11.17
C GLN A 66 -11.21 6.15 11.75
N GLU A 67 -11.08 6.56 13.01
CA GLU A 67 -9.80 6.66 13.71
C GLU A 67 -9.09 5.31 13.79
N SER A 68 -9.83 4.25 14.14
CA SER A 68 -9.31 2.89 14.16
C SER A 68 -8.79 2.44 12.78
N HIS A 69 -9.51 2.78 11.70
CA HIS A 69 -9.07 2.52 10.32
C HIS A 69 -7.77 3.27 9.99
N PHE A 70 -7.66 4.54 10.36
CA PHE A 70 -6.44 5.33 10.11
C PHE A 70 -5.22 4.73 10.83
N ILE A 71 -5.38 4.34 12.10
CA ILE A 71 -4.31 3.70 12.87
C ILE A 71 -3.90 2.38 12.21
N ALA A 72 -4.87 1.54 11.83
CA ALA A 72 -4.62 0.27 11.15
C ALA A 72 -3.90 0.46 9.81
N SER A 73 -4.32 1.42 8.99
CA SER A 73 -3.68 1.76 7.72
C SER A 73 -2.23 2.23 7.89
N ILE A 74 -1.94 3.04 8.91
CA ILE A 74 -0.57 3.48 9.22
C ILE A 74 0.29 2.29 9.66
N LEU A 75 -0.23 1.42 10.53
CA LEU A 75 0.48 0.22 10.97
C LEU A 75 0.75 -0.75 9.82
N ALA A 76 -0.22 -0.94 8.92
CA ALA A 76 -0.04 -1.74 7.71
C ALA A 76 1.10 -1.16 6.87
N TYR A 77 1.08 0.15 6.60
CA TYR A 77 2.14 0.81 5.86
C TYR A 77 3.54 0.64 6.50
N ILE A 78 3.66 0.79 7.82
CA ILE A 78 4.95 0.58 8.51
C ILE A 78 5.46 -0.85 8.31
N LYS A 79 4.58 -1.85 8.36
CA LYS A 79 4.94 -3.25 8.09
C LYS A 79 5.41 -3.43 6.64
N LEU A 80 4.70 -2.80 5.70
CA LEU A 80 5.03 -2.81 4.28
C LEU A 80 6.42 -2.19 4.01
N GLU A 81 6.75 -1.07 4.64
CA GLU A 81 8.06 -0.43 4.51
C GLU A 81 9.18 -1.23 5.18
N ARG A 82 8.94 -1.81 6.36
CA ARG A 82 9.93 -2.72 6.99
C ARG A 82 10.25 -3.91 6.09
N MET A 83 9.25 -4.44 5.40
CA MET A 83 9.43 -5.54 4.46
C MET A 83 10.19 -5.10 3.21
N ASN A 84 9.91 -3.91 2.67
CA ASN A 84 10.65 -3.31 1.56
C ASN A 84 12.14 -3.13 1.92
N VAL A 85 12.44 -2.60 3.11
CA VAL A 85 13.82 -2.42 3.61
C VAL A 85 14.54 -3.76 3.78
N ARG A 86 13.87 -4.78 4.34
CA ARG A 86 14.48 -6.10 4.56
C ARG A 86 14.72 -6.89 3.27
N LEU A 87 13.86 -6.76 2.27
CA LEU A 87 13.91 -7.55 1.04
C LEU A 87 14.52 -6.80 -0.15
N GLY A 88 14.71 -5.49 -0.06
CA GLY A 88 15.21 -4.63 -1.15
C GLY A 88 14.31 -4.62 -2.38
N LYS A 89 13.02 -4.98 -2.25
CA LYS A 89 12.08 -5.19 -3.36
C LYS A 89 10.83 -4.32 -3.19
N ASN A 90 10.42 -3.68 -4.29
CA ASN A 90 9.18 -2.90 -4.36
C ASN A 90 7.95 -3.76 -3.98
N HIS A 91 6.96 -3.10 -3.38
CA HIS A 91 5.67 -3.64 -2.96
C HIS A 91 4.97 -4.50 -4.02
N PHE A 92 4.91 -4.01 -5.26
CA PHE A 92 4.28 -4.72 -6.37
C PHE A 92 5.01 -6.02 -6.72
N ALA A 93 6.35 -5.98 -6.71
CA ALA A 93 7.18 -7.15 -7.01
C ALA A 93 7.08 -8.22 -5.92
N LEU A 94 6.84 -7.82 -4.67
CA LEU A 94 6.59 -8.77 -3.60
C LEU A 94 5.21 -9.41 -3.73
N LYS A 95 4.17 -8.59 -3.98
CA LYS A 95 2.81 -9.09 -4.20
C LYS A 95 2.75 -10.07 -5.38
N SER A 96 3.43 -9.75 -6.49
CA SER A 96 3.48 -10.65 -7.65
C SER A 96 4.20 -11.97 -7.33
N ARG A 97 5.33 -11.93 -6.61
CA ARG A 97 6.03 -13.14 -6.16
C ARG A 97 5.15 -14.03 -5.28
N LEU A 98 4.44 -13.45 -4.32
CA LEU A 98 3.54 -14.19 -3.44
C LEU A 98 2.41 -14.84 -4.23
N HIS A 99 1.81 -14.12 -5.18
CA HIS A 99 0.78 -14.68 -6.06
C HIS A 99 1.31 -15.83 -6.92
N VAL A 100 2.47 -15.66 -7.56
CA VAL A 100 3.08 -16.73 -8.37
C VAL A 100 3.40 -17.96 -7.53
N ALA A 101 3.95 -17.77 -6.33
CA ALA A 101 4.24 -18.87 -5.40
C ALA A 101 2.97 -19.59 -4.95
N ALA A 102 1.92 -18.84 -4.60
CA ALA A 102 0.63 -19.40 -4.23
C ALA A 102 0.00 -20.19 -5.39
N SER A 103 -0.03 -19.62 -6.61
CA SER A 103 -0.55 -20.30 -7.80
C SER A 103 0.21 -21.57 -8.15
N LYS A 104 1.54 -21.58 -7.94
CA LYS A 104 2.35 -22.78 -8.13
C LYS A 104 1.96 -23.88 -7.13
N ALA A 105 1.84 -23.52 -5.84
CA ALA A 105 1.47 -24.47 -4.79
C ALA A 105 0.03 -25.01 -4.96
N THR A 106 -0.92 -24.16 -5.37
CA THR A 106 -2.29 -24.60 -5.66
C THR A 106 -2.32 -25.53 -6.86
N TYR A 107 -1.55 -25.25 -7.91
CA TYR A 107 -1.44 -26.11 -9.08
C TYR A 107 -0.83 -27.47 -8.73
N GLU A 108 0.24 -27.51 -7.94
CA GLU A 108 0.85 -28.76 -7.46
C GLU A 108 -0.15 -29.61 -6.67
N LYS A 109 -0.95 -28.97 -5.80
CA LYS A 109 -1.98 -29.65 -5.02
C LYS A 109 -3.15 -30.12 -5.89
N TRP A 110 -3.58 -29.30 -6.83
CA TRP A 110 -4.60 -29.65 -7.83
C TRP A 110 -4.13 -30.82 -8.69
N SER A 111 -2.89 -30.84 -9.17
CA SER A 111 -2.36 -31.91 -10.01
C SER A 111 -2.33 -33.26 -9.30
N LYS A 112 -2.16 -33.30 -7.98
CA LYS A 112 -2.20 -34.54 -7.18
C LYS A 112 -3.62 -35.02 -6.90
N LEU A 113 -4.59 -34.10 -6.86
CA LEU A 113 -6.01 -34.38 -6.60
C LEU A 113 -6.80 -34.62 -7.89
N SER A 114 -6.31 -34.07 -9.00
CA SER A 114 -6.85 -34.26 -10.34
C SER A 114 -6.77 -35.75 -10.69
N THR A 115 -7.89 -36.31 -11.12
CA THR A 115 -8.15 -37.74 -11.34
C THR A 115 -7.11 -38.42 -12.23
N PRO A 116 -6.92 -39.76 -12.11
CA PRO A 116 -5.96 -40.50 -12.93
C PRO A 116 -6.20 -40.25 -14.42
N ASN A 117 -5.11 -40.07 -15.17
CA ASN A 117 -5.14 -39.89 -16.63
C ASN A 117 -6.02 -40.95 -17.29
N PHE A 118 -7.24 -40.58 -17.68
CA PHE A 118 -8.09 -41.42 -18.51
C PHE A 118 -7.45 -41.48 -19.89
N LYS A 119 -6.64 -42.53 -20.13
CA LYS A 119 -6.12 -42.84 -21.46
C LYS A 119 -7.31 -43.27 -22.30
N TRP A 120 -7.76 -42.39 -23.19
CA TRP A 120 -8.65 -42.76 -24.28
C TRP A 120 -7.90 -43.77 -25.17
N ASN A 121 -8.10 -45.06 -24.90
CA ASN A 121 -7.76 -46.09 -25.88
C ASN A 121 -8.71 -45.90 -27.06
N LYS A 122 -8.25 -45.19 -28.10
CA LYS A 122 -8.84 -45.30 -29.44
C LYS A 122 -8.63 -46.74 -29.90
N LYS A 123 -9.62 -47.61 -29.63
CA LYS A 123 -9.79 -48.85 -30.38
C LYS A 123 -10.48 -48.47 -31.69
N ILE A 124 -9.67 -48.54 -32.75
CA ILE A 124 -9.97 -48.87 -34.15
C ILE A 124 -11.19 -48.15 -34.74
#